data_AF-T0PDI8-F1
#
_entry.id   AF-T0PDI8-F1
#
_cell.length_a   1.000
_cell.length_b   1.000
_cell.length_c   1.000
_cell.angle_alpha   90.00
_cell.angle_beta   90.00
_cell.angle_gamma   90.00
#
_symmetry.space_group_name_H-M   'P 1'
#
loop_
_entity.id
_entity.type
_entity.pdbx_description
1 polymer ?
#
loop_
_entity_poly.entity_id
_entity_poly.type
_entity_poly.pdbx_seq_one_letter_code
_entity_poly.pdbx_strand_id
1 'polypeptide(L)'
;MKITSMDINNKEFKRVMRGYSADEVDEFLEKIAEDYEVIYKENTTLKEKISVFQDKLDHYTKIESTIQSTLLLAQNAAEQAKLSAQTEAELIIRNAKRKCKKSYG
;
A
#
# COMPACT_ATOMS: atom_id res chain seq x y z
N MET A 1 4.76 -6.23 -28.37
CA MET A 1 3.80 -7.33 -28.61
C MET A 1 4.25 -8.54 -27.82
N LYS A 2 3.37 -9.17 -27.04
CA LYS A 2 3.62 -10.48 -26.45
C LYS A 2 2.91 -11.52 -27.31
N ILE A 3 3.63 -12.57 -27.66
CA ILE A 3 3.09 -13.75 -28.34
C ILE A 3 2.06 -14.38 -27.41
N THR A 4 0.90 -14.78 -27.93
CA THR A 4 -0.12 -15.54 -27.21
C THR A 4 0.01 -17.04 -27.50
N SER A 5 -0.61 -17.88 -26.68
CA SER A 5 -0.77 -19.33 -26.95
C SER A 5 -1.41 -19.56 -28.33
N MET A 6 -2.38 -18.73 -28.71
CA MET A 6 -3.02 -18.77 -30.04
C MET A 6 -2.06 -18.38 -31.17
N ASP A 7 -1.17 -17.40 -30.95
CA ASP A 7 -0.14 -17.03 -31.93
C ASP A 7 0.89 -18.15 -32.13
N ILE A 8 1.16 -18.96 -31.10
CA ILE A 8 2.05 -20.13 -31.18
C ILE A 8 1.37 -21.23 -32.01
N ASN A 9 0.11 -21.55 -31.72
CA ASN A 9 -0.64 -22.58 -32.46
C ASN A 9 -0.90 -22.22 -33.92
N ASN A 10 -1.12 -20.95 -34.24
CA ASN A 10 -1.40 -20.49 -35.61
C ASN A 10 -0.11 -20.18 -36.39
N LYS A 11 1.07 -20.50 -35.85
CA LYS A 11 2.33 -20.13 -36.48
C LYS A 11 2.65 -21.05 -37.66
N GLU A 12 2.58 -20.50 -38.88
CA GLU A 12 3.05 -21.20 -40.07
C GLU A 12 4.55 -20.96 -40.34
N PHE A 13 5.26 -22.04 -40.65
CA PHE A 13 6.68 -22.02 -41.05
C PHE A 13 6.85 -22.36 -42.53
N LYS A 14 7.82 -21.71 -43.19
CA LYS A 14 8.18 -22.04 -44.58
C LYS A 14 8.89 -23.39 -44.63
N ARG A 15 8.50 -24.23 -45.59
CA ARG A 15 9.16 -25.53 -45.83
C ARG A 15 10.44 -25.35 -46.65
N VAL A 16 11.49 -26.07 -46.28
CA VAL A 16 12.79 -26.09 -46.98
C VAL A 16 13.29 -27.53 -47.14
N MET A 17 14.11 -27.79 -48.17
CA MET A 17 14.53 -29.15 -48.58
C MET A 17 15.26 -29.95 -47.48
N ARG A 18 15.85 -29.27 -46.49
CA ARG A 18 16.48 -29.88 -45.31
C ARG A 18 16.07 -29.12 -44.04
N GLY A 19 14.79 -29.24 -43.68
CA GLY A 19 14.23 -28.66 -42.45
C GLY A 19 13.92 -29.71 -41.39
N TYR A 20 13.49 -29.25 -40.22
CA TYR A 20 12.91 -30.12 -39.20
C TYR A 20 11.63 -30.79 -39.70
N SER A 21 11.28 -31.94 -39.11
CA SER A 21 10.00 -32.60 -39.35
C SER A 21 8.87 -31.67 -38.91
N ALA A 22 7.89 -31.43 -39.79
CA ALA A 22 6.76 -30.57 -39.49
C ALA A 22 5.95 -31.14 -38.31
N ASP A 23 5.68 -32.45 -38.33
CA ASP A 23 4.90 -33.13 -37.29
C ASP A 23 5.59 -33.04 -35.91
N GLU A 24 6.91 -33.23 -35.85
CA GLU A 24 7.65 -33.09 -34.57
C GLU A 24 7.66 -31.64 -34.05
N VAL A 25 7.74 -30.66 -34.95
CA VAL A 25 7.67 -29.24 -34.59
C VAL A 25 6.27 -28.89 -34.09
N ASP A 26 5.22 -29.37 -34.76
CA ASP A 26 3.83 -29.12 -34.39
C ASP A 26 3.50 -29.71 -33.01
N GLU A 27 3.90 -30.96 -32.74
CA GLU A 27 3.74 -31.59 -31.41
C GLU A 27 4.49 -30.83 -30.30
N PHE A 28 5.65 -30.25 -30.62
CA PHE A 28 6.41 -29.46 -29.65
C PHE A 28 5.77 -28.09 -29.41
N LEU A 29 5.25 -27.44 -30.45
CA LEU A 29 4.59 -26.15 -30.34
C LEU A 29 3.26 -26.24 -29.58
N GLU A 30 2.53 -27.35 -29.70
CA GLU A 30 1.32 -27.61 -28.91
C GLU A 30 1.65 -27.61 -27.41
N LYS A 31 2.68 -28.35 -26.99
CA LYS A 31 3.15 -28.38 -25.59
C LYS A 31 3.59 -26.99 -25.11
N ILE A 32 4.32 -26.25 -25.95
CA ILE A 32 4.73 -24.88 -25.62
C ILE A 32 3.50 -23.98 -25.44
N ALA A 33 2.50 -24.07 -26.33
CA ALA A 33 1.31 -23.24 -26.25
C ALA A 33 0.51 -23.51 -24.97
N GLU A 34 0.39 -24.78 -24.56
CA GLU A 34 -0.24 -25.18 -23.29
C GLU A 34 0.50 -24.61 -22.08
N ASP A 35 1.81 -24.83 -21.97
CA ASP A 35 2.63 -24.31 -20.87
C ASP A 35 2.61 -22.78 -20.82
N TYR A 36 2.65 -22.14 -22.00
CA TYR A 36 2.60 -20.68 -22.10
C TYR A 36 1.27 -20.12 -21.61
N GLU A 37 0.16 -20.78 -21.92
CA GLU A 37 -1.18 -20.40 -21.44
C GLU A 37 -1.28 -20.48 -19.91
N VAL A 38 -0.71 -21.53 -19.31
CA VAL A 38 -0.67 -21.69 -17.85
C VAL A 38 0.13 -20.55 -17.21
N ILE A 39 1.35 -20.30 -17.69
CA ILE A 39 2.22 -19.23 -17.18
C ILE A 39 1.56 -17.86 -17.37
N TYR A 40 0.89 -17.63 -18.49
CA TYR A 40 0.21 -16.38 -18.78
C TYR A 40 -0.95 -16.12 -17.80
N LYS A 41 -1.77 -17.14 -17.54
CA LYS A 41 -2.87 -17.07 -16.56
C LYS A 41 -2.34 -16.85 -15.15
N GLU A 42 -1.28 -17.54 -14.76
CA GLU A 42 -0.64 -17.34 -13.46
C GLU A 42 -0.08 -15.93 -13.33
N ASN A 43 0.62 -15.42 -14.36
CA ASN A 43 1.15 -14.06 -14.37
C ASN A 43 0.05 -13.00 -14.23
N THR A 44 -1.07 -13.19 -14.91
CA THR A 44 -2.23 -12.29 -14.83
C THR A 44 -2.82 -12.31 -13.43
N THR A 45 -3.04 -13.51 -12.87
CA THR A 45 -3.54 -13.68 -11.49
C THR A 45 -2.62 -13.04 -10.46
N LEU A 46 -1.30 -13.21 -10.60
CA LEU A 46 -0.32 -12.62 -9.69
C LEU A 46 -0.31 -11.09 -9.79
N LYS A 47 -0.44 -10.52 -10.99
CA LYS A 47 -0.55 -9.06 -11.17
C LYS A 47 -1.80 -8.49 -10.53
N GLU A 48 -2.95 -9.17 -10.67
CA GLU A 48 -4.18 -8.76 -9.99
C GLU A 48 -4.02 -8.79 -8.47
N LYS A 49 -3.42 -9.85 -7.92
CA LYS A 49 -3.11 -9.94 -6.49
C LYS A 49 -2.18 -8.81 -6.02
N ILE A 50 -1.14 -8.49 -6.80
CA ILE A 50 -0.23 -7.38 -6.50
C ILE A 50 -1.00 -6.05 -6.46
N SER A 51 -1.89 -5.81 -7.43
CA SER A 51 -2.71 -4.59 -7.43
C SER A 51 -3.56 -4.49 -6.17
N VAL A 52 -4.25 -5.57 -5.79
CA VAL A 52 -5.08 -5.61 -4.58
C VAL A 52 -4.25 -5.39 -3.31
N PHE A 53 -3.04 -5.96 -3.23
CA PHE A 53 -2.16 -5.74 -2.08
C PHE A 53 -1.61 -4.31 -2.02
N GLN A 54 -1.33 -3.70 -3.17
CA GLN A 54 -0.90 -2.31 -3.22
C GLN A 54 -2.01 -1.38 -2.71
N ASP A 55 -3.26 -1.58 -3.12
CA ASP A 55 -4.40 -0.79 -2.64
C ASP A 55 -4.58 -0.90 -1.13
N LYS A 56 -4.39 -2.12 -0.58
CA LYS A 56 -4.44 -2.35 0.87
C LYS A 56 -3.29 -1.66 1.61
N LEU A 57 -2.08 -1.70 1.07
CA LEU A 57 -0.92 -1.01 1.65
C LEU A 57 -1.14 0.50 1.69
N ASP A 58 -1.63 1.07 0.59
CA ASP A 58 -1.94 2.50 0.52
C ASP A 58 -3.03 2.89 1.53
N HIS A 59 -4.05 2.04 1.72
CA HIS A 59 -5.08 2.24 2.74
C HIS A 59 -4.50 2.22 4.17
N TYR A 60 -3.68 1.21 4.50
CA TYR A 60 -3.05 1.13 5.81
C TYR A 60 -2.09 2.29 6.08
N THR A 61 -1.36 2.73 5.06
CA THR A 61 -0.45 3.89 5.18
C THR A 61 -1.21 5.18 5.50
N LYS A 62 -2.40 5.37 4.91
CA LYS A 62 -3.29 6.51 5.25
C LYS A 62 -3.84 6.41 6.66
N ILE A 63 -4.22 5.21 7.12
CA ILE A 63 -4.66 4.98 8.49
C ILE A 63 -3.53 5.31 9.46
N GLU A 64 -2.32 4.81 9.22
CA GLU A 64 -1.14 5.08 10.04
C GLU A 64 -0.88 6.59 10.18
N SER A 65 -0.87 7.31 9.05
CA SER A 65 -0.69 8.77 9.04
C SER A 65 -1.78 9.51 9.85
N THR A 66 -3.02 9.05 9.76
CA THR A 66 -4.15 9.61 10.52
C THR A 66 -3.97 9.36 12.03
N ILE A 67 -3.56 8.16 12.42
CA ILE A 67 -3.29 7.81 13.82
C ILE A 67 -2.14 8.66 14.37
N GLN A 68 -1.04 8.79 13.62
CA GLN A 68 0.11 9.62 14.02
C GLN A 68 -0.31 11.08 14.22
N SER A 69 -1.10 11.64 13.30
CA SER A 69 -1.63 13.00 13.41
C SER A 69 -2.56 13.17 14.62
N THR A 70 -3.43 12.18 14.86
CA THR A 70 -4.35 12.18 16.01
C THR A 70 -3.58 12.12 17.34
N LEU A 71 -2.52 11.31 17.41
CA LEU A 71 -1.67 11.21 18.59
C LEU A 71 -0.96 12.54 18.88
N LEU A 72 -0.46 13.21 17.85
CA LEU A 72 0.16 14.53 17.98
C LEU A 72 -0.84 15.58 18.48
N LEU A 73 -2.07 15.57 17.95
CA LEU A 73 -3.14 16.45 18.43
C LEU A 73 -3.48 16.18 19.89
N ALA A 74 -3.60 14.92 20.30
CA ALA A 74 -3.86 14.55 21.68
C ALA A 74 -2.75 15.00 22.63
N GLN A 75 -1.48 14.87 22.23
CA GLN A 75 -0.33 15.36 22.99
C GLN A 75 -0.37 16.89 23.16
N ASN A 76 -0.62 17.61 22.07
CA ASN A 76 -0.71 19.08 22.12
C ASN A 76 -1.88 19.55 22.99
N ALA A 77 -3.04 18.90 22.90
CA ALA A 77 -4.20 19.21 23.74
C ALA A 77 -3.92 18.94 25.22
N ALA A 78 -3.25 17.82 25.54
CA ALA A 78 -2.85 17.50 26.90
C ALA A 78 -1.86 18.53 27.48
N GLU A 79 -0.88 18.96 26.70
CA GLU A 79 0.08 19.99 27.16
C GLU A 79 -0.60 21.34 27.33
N GLN A 80 -1.50 21.74 26.43
CA GLN A 80 -2.29 22.97 26.58
C GLN A 80 -3.19 22.94 27.83
N ALA A 81 -3.84 21.82 28.09
CA ALA A 81 -4.67 21.64 29.28
C ALA A 81 -3.82 21.78 30.57
N LYS A 82 -2.63 21.17 30.58
CA LYS A 82 -1.67 21.29 31.69
C LYS A 82 -1.19 22.71 31.89
N LEU A 83 -0.78 23.42 30.83
CA LEU A 83 -0.33 24.81 30.90
C LEU A 83 -1.45 25.75 31.39
N SER A 84 -2.68 25.52 30.93
CA SER A 84 -3.85 26.30 31.35
C SER A 84 -4.13 26.09 32.84
N ALA A 85 -4.12 24.84 33.30
CA ALA A 85 -4.28 24.51 34.72
C ALA A 85 -3.18 25.11 35.61
N GLN A 86 -1.92 25.10 35.15
CA GLN A 86 -0.80 25.73 35.86
C GLN A 86 -0.99 27.25 35.97
N THR A 87 -1.34 27.90 34.86
CA THR A 87 -1.58 29.36 34.82
C THR A 87 -2.74 29.76 35.74
N GLU A 88 -3.83 28.99 35.73
CA GLU A 88 -4.99 29.22 36.58
C GLU A 88 -4.64 29.03 38.07
N ALA A 89 -3.88 27.99 38.41
CA ALA A 89 -3.40 27.77 39.77
C ALA A 89 -2.52 28.92 40.29
N GLU A 90 -1.59 29.42 39.45
CA GLU A 90 -0.76 30.58 39.79
C GLU A 90 -1.59 31.84 40.03
N LEU A 91 -2.60 32.10 39.20
CA LEU A 91 -3.53 33.22 39.36
C LEU A 91 -4.32 33.11 40.67
N ILE A 92 -4.82 31.92 41.01
CA ILE A 92 -5.53 31.66 42.27
C ILE A 92 -4.62 31.97 43.46
N ILE A 93 -3.40 31.44 43.47
CA ILE A 93 -2.42 31.69 44.56
C ILE A 93 -2.11 33.18 44.67
N ARG A 94 -1.88 33.87 43.54
CA ARG A 94 -1.57 35.30 43.52
C ARG A 94 -2.73 36.13 44.08
N ASN A 95 -3.96 35.80 43.70
CA ASN A 95 -5.16 36.48 44.18
C ASN A 95 -5.40 36.24 45.68
N ALA A 96 -5.20 35.00 46.15
CA ALA A 96 -5.28 34.67 47.57
C ALA A 96 -4.26 35.48 48.40
N LYS A 97 -3.01 35.56 47.95
CA LYS A 97 -1.96 36.36 48.59
C LYS A 97 -2.33 37.86 48.64
N ARG A 98 -2.88 38.43 47.56
CA ARG A 98 -3.34 39.83 47.54
C ARG A 98 -4.51 40.07 48.51
N LYS A 99 -5.48 39.15 48.59
CA LYS A 99 -6.61 39.25 49.53
C LYS A 99 -6.14 39.23 50.98
N CYS A 100 -5.28 38.27 51.37
CA CYS A 100 -4.72 38.25 52.73
C CYS A 100 -4.01 39.56 53.05
N LYS A 101 -3.14 40.06 52.16
CA LYS A 101 -2.37 41.29 52.41
C LYS A 101 -3.25 42.52 52.66
N LYS A 102 -4.44 42.60 52.05
CA LYS A 102 -5.41 43.68 52.27
C LYS A 102 -6.20 43.54 53.59
N SER A 103 -6.30 42.33 54.14
CA SER A 103 -7.11 42.06 55.33
C SER A 103 -6.32 42.21 56.65
N TYR A 104 -4.99 42.32 56.57
CA TYR A 104 -4.09 42.48 57.72
C TYR A 104 -3.42 43.87 57.75
N GLY A 105 -3.91 44.83 56.97
CA GLY A 105 -3.40 46.20 56.90
C GLY A 105 -4.50 47.23 57.11
#